data_AF-A0A445JPL4-F1
#
_entry.id   AF-A0A445JPL4-F1
#
_cell.length_a   1.000
_cell.length_b   1.000
_cell.length_c   1.000
_cell.angle_alpha   90.00
_cell.angle_beta   90.00
_cell.angle_gamma   90.00
#
_symmetry.space_group_name_H-M   'P 1'
#
loop_
_entity.id
_entity.type
_entity.pdbx_description
1 polymer ?
#
loop_
_entity_poly.entity_id
_entity_poly.type
_entity_poly.pdbx_seq_one_letter_code
_entity_poly.pdbx_strand_id
1 'polypeptide(L)'
;MVVGTLQIDITGPTGCIVLSFGQDKFHGEAVDTLHYVVNQSDYTVQTLRNVTEYLALTKTIVVAEMFLPSNIMDDIDKLNADLDSAADTLSKQTNENSFKIRKVFNAARLALIMMAAVMILLAVIGLILSILGYQHAILIFVITGWLLVATTFIFCGVFTILNNAICDTCMAMGEWVENPHAESALSHILPCVDQRTTNKTLFQSKQVVTNIVSIVNRFIYDTADASPSQGSMNYYNQSGPAMPPLCYPFDSQFREHQCTPQEVSLANASLVWKRYECKTSEYGVCTTVGRVTPEIYLELVQVVNESYALEHYTPLLLSLQNCNFVRHAFKEITSRYCLPLNHYLKVINVGLGLISIGVLLCLVLWILYANRPQREEAFVRLYIAKKLKNKFSKNPNRNSSLSIAMSEV
;
A
#
# COMPACT_ATOMS: atom_id res chain seq x y z
N MET A 1 2.32 33.59 38.54
CA MET A 1 3.36 32.71 37.97
C MET A 1 3.10 31.24 38.27
N VAL A 2 3.07 30.80 39.54
CA VAL A 2 2.82 29.39 39.95
C VAL A 2 1.53 28.79 39.36
N VAL A 3 0.46 29.59 39.22
CA VAL A 3 -0.83 29.13 38.65
C VAL A 3 -0.79 28.99 37.12
N GLY A 4 0.01 29.81 36.42
CA GLY A 4 0.19 29.72 34.97
C GLY A 4 1.16 28.61 34.56
N THR A 5 2.12 28.28 35.41
CA THR A 5 2.96 27.08 35.27
C THR A 5 2.19 25.81 35.63
N LEU A 6 1.29 25.84 36.63
CA LEU A 6 0.44 24.68 36.96
C LEU A 6 -0.51 24.27 35.83
N GLN A 7 -0.97 25.21 35.00
CA GLN A 7 -1.84 24.91 33.85
C GLN A 7 -1.06 24.25 32.69
N ILE A 8 0.25 24.53 32.58
CA ILE A 8 1.17 23.79 31.71
C ILE A 8 1.32 22.35 32.21
N ASP A 9 1.25 22.11 33.51
CA ASP A 9 1.58 20.80 34.10
C ASP A 9 0.55 19.68 33.89
N ILE A 10 -0.71 19.98 33.49
CA ILE A 10 -1.75 18.94 33.32
C ILE A 10 -2.23 18.82 31.86
N THR A 11 -2.49 19.93 31.16
CA THR A 11 -3.12 19.87 29.82
C THR A 11 -2.10 19.67 28.69
N GLY A 12 -0.92 20.28 28.80
CA GLY A 12 0.14 20.20 27.78
C GLY A 12 0.78 18.81 27.66
N PRO A 13 1.29 18.20 28.76
CA PRO A 13 1.87 16.87 28.77
C PRO A 13 0.88 15.81 28.28
N THR A 14 -0.38 15.91 28.70
CA THR A 14 -1.45 15.01 28.25
C THR A 14 -1.67 15.13 26.73
N GLY A 15 -1.70 16.35 26.19
CA GLY A 15 -1.79 16.58 24.74
C GLY A 15 -0.60 16.00 23.96
N CYS A 16 0.63 16.17 24.45
CA CYS A 16 1.83 15.59 23.84
C CYS A 16 1.84 14.05 23.88
N ILE A 17 1.39 13.44 24.98
CA ILE A 17 1.29 11.98 25.11
C ILE A 17 0.25 11.44 24.11
N VAL A 18 -0.93 12.04 24.08
CA VAL A 18 -2.01 11.67 23.15
C VAL A 18 -1.56 11.80 21.70
N LEU A 19 -0.90 12.91 21.36
CA LEU A 19 -0.36 13.15 20.02
C LEU A 19 0.69 12.10 19.64
N SER A 20 1.66 11.83 20.53
CA SER A 20 2.73 10.86 20.27
C SER A 20 2.19 9.44 20.09
N PHE A 21 1.22 9.05 20.91
CA PHE A 21 0.55 7.76 20.81
C PHE A 21 -0.25 7.65 19.49
N GLY A 22 -1.09 8.64 19.19
CA GLY A 22 -1.89 8.66 17.96
C GLY A 22 -1.03 8.65 16.71
N GLN A 23 0.08 9.38 16.73
CA GLN A 23 1.02 9.46 15.61
C GLN A 23 1.77 8.15 15.36
N ASP A 24 2.31 7.50 16.40
CA ASP A 24 3.03 6.23 16.25
C ASP A 24 2.10 5.15 15.69
N LYS A 25 0.88 5.08 16.23
CA LYS A 25 -0.14 4.14 15.76
C LYS A 25 -0.64 4.43 14.35
N PHE A 26 -0.97 5.68 14.04
CA PHE A 26 -1.34 6.08 12.69
C PHE A 26 -0.24 5.74 11.67
N HIS A 27 1.01 6.06 12.00
CA HIS A 27 2.14 5.78 11.12
C HIS A 27 2.31 4.28 10.86
N GLY A 28 2.20 3.44 11.90
CA GLY A 28 2.23 1.98 11.77
C GLY A 28 1.13 1.47 10.85
N GLU A 29 -0.13 1.79 11.15
CA GLU A 29 -1.28 1.36 10.34
C GLU A 29 -1.21 1.83 8.88
N ALA A 30 -0.74 3.07 8.65
CA ALA A 30 -0.62 3.62 7.31
C ALA A 30 0.49 2.93 6.49
N VAL A 31 1.61 2.56 7.14
CA VAL A 31 2.69 1.79 6.49
C VAL A 31 2.25 0.35 6.23
N ASP A 32 1.53 -0.28 7.16
CA ASP A 32 1.02 -1.65 7.00
C ASP A 32 -0.01 -1.73 5.87
N THR A 33 -0.93 -0.76 5.80
CA THR A 33 -1.89 -0.63 4.68
C THR A 33 -1.16 -0.51 3.35
N LEU A 34 -0.11 0.30 3.29
CA LEU A 34 0.66 0.50 2.07
C LEU A 34 1.44 -0.75 1.67
N HIS A 35 2.03 -1.46 2.64
CA HIS A 35 2.71 -2.73 2.40
C HIS A 35 1.73 -3.79 1.86
N TYR A 36 0.52 -3.85 2.41
CA TYR A 36 -0.53 -4.72 1.88
C TYR A 36 -0.84 -4.43 0.41
N VAL A 37 -1.02 -3.17 0.05
CA VAL A 37 -1.28 -2.76 -1.35
C VAL A 37 -0.12 -3.13 -2.28
N VAL A 38 1.13 -2.90 -1.85
CA VAL A 38 2.33 -3.29 -2.61
C VAL A 38 2.37 -4.81 -2.82
N ASN A 39 2.12 -5.59 -1.77
CA ASN A 39 2.15 -7.05 -1.87
C ASN A 39 1.07 -7.62 -2.81
N GLN A 40 -0.13 -7.04 -2.80
CA GLN A 40 -1.18 -7.40 -3.75
C GLN A 40 -0.80 -7.06 -5.20
N SER A 41 -0.14 -5.91 -5.40
CA SER A 41 0.39 -5.50 -6.69
C SER A 41 1.48 -6.46 -7.18
N ASP A 42 2.46 -6.79 -6.34
CA ASP A 42 3.54 -7.72 -6.68
C ASP A 42 3.02 -9.12 -7.05
N TYR A 43 2.02 -9.63 -6.31
CA TYR A 43 1.34 -10.88 -6.66
C TYR A 43 0.69 -10.83 -8.06
N THR A 44 0.06 -9.70 -8.39
CA THR A 44 -0.56 -9.48 -9.70
C THR A 44 0.51 -9.41 -10.79
N VAL A 45 1.60 -8.68 -10.58
CA VAL A 45 2.74 -8.57 -11.52
C VAL A 45 3.35 -9.95 -11.79
N GLN A 46 3.60 -10.74 -10.76
CA GLN A 46 4.14 -12.11 -10.91
C GLN A 46 3.18 -13.00 -11.71
N THR A 47 1.88 -12.90 -11.42
CA THR A 47 0.86 -13.62 -12.16
C THR A 47 0.87 -13.27 -13.65
N LEU A 48 0.89 -11.97 -13.98
CA LEU A 48 0.91 -11.50 -15.37
C LEU A 48 2.17 -11.97 -16.09
N ARG A 49 3.34 -11.90 -15.44
CA ARG A 49 4.61 -12.37 -16.03
C ARG A 49 4.62 -13.87 -16.27
N ASN A 50 4.13 -14.66 -15.33
CA ASN A 50 4.00 -16.11 -15.53
C ASN A 50 3.12 -16.40 -16.75
N VAL A 51 1.95 -15.75 -16.86
CA VAL A 51 1.05 -15.93 -18.01
C VAL A 51 1.73 -15.53 -19.33
N THR A 52 2.43 -14.40 -19.37
CA THR A 52 3.18 -13.97 -20.57
C THR A 52 4.26 -14.97 -20.97
N GLU A 53 4.97 -15.57 -20.01
CA GLU A 53 5.98 -16.62 -20.28
C GLU A 53 5.32 -17.85 -20.91
N TYR A 54 4.18 -18.30 -20.37
CA TYR A 54 3.43 -19.43 -20.96
C TYR A 54 2.92 -19.13 -22.37
N LEU A 55 2.39 -17.92 -22.62
CA LEU A 55 1.93 -17.49 -23.94
C LEU A 55 3.08 -17.25 -24.93
N ALA A 56 4.31 -17.07 -24.47
CA ALA A 56 5.49 -17.00 -25.34
C ALA A 56 5.92 -18.40 -25.80
N LEU A 57 5.81 -19.40 -24.92
CA LEU A 57 6.09 -20.80 -25.24
C LEU A 57 5.11 -21.39 -26.26
N THR A 58 3.88 -20.88 -26.32
CA THR A 58 2.87 -21.32 -27.31
C THR A 58 3.18 -20.89 -28.74
N LYS A 59 4.15 -19.99 -28.97
CA LYS A 59 4.54 -19.51 -30.31
C LYS A 59 5.58 -20.38 -31.01
N THR A 60 6.39 -21.12 -30.26
CA THR A 60 7.51 -21.91 -30.81
C THR A 60 7.08 -23.21 -31.49
N ILE A 61 5.81 -23.29 -31.89
CA ILE A 61 5.11 -24.54 -32.11
C ILE A 61 4.74 -24.69 -33.57
N VAL A 62 5.47 -25.56 -34.23
CA VAL A 62 5.08 -26.18 -35.50
C VAL A 62 4.44 -27.51 -35.13
N VAL A 63 3.12 -27.55 -34.94
CA VAL A 63 2.42 -28.84 -34.97
C VAL A 63 2.38 -29.26 -36.43
N ALA A 64 2.93 -30.42 -36.75
CA ALA A 64 2.71 -31.03 -38.05
C ALA A 64 1.19 -31.18 -38.28
N GLU A 65 0.64 -30.36 -39.18
CA GLU A 65 -0.75 -30.32 -39.68
C GLU A 65 -1.78 -29.35 -39.05
N MET A 66 -1.42 -28.47 -38.11
CA MET A 66 -2.30 -27.34 -37.76
C MET A 66 -1.50 -26.08 -37.44
N PHE A 67 -1.12 -25.35 -38.49
CA PHE A 67 -0.66 -23.98 -38.34
C PHE A 67 -1.80 -23.16 -37.73
N LEU A 68 -1.58 -22.54 -36.56
CA LEU A 68 -2.42 -21.43 -36.13
C LEU A 68 -2.35 -20.37 -37.24
N PRO A 69 -3.49 -19.90 -37.77
CA PRO A 69 -3.46 -18.87 -38.79
C PRO A 69 -2.79 -17.61 -38.24
N SER A 70 -2.03 -16.90 -39.09
CA SER A 70 -1.10 -15.84 -38.68
C SER A 70 -1.75 -14.72 -37.87
N ASN A 71 -3.05 -14.47 -38.07
CA ASN A 71 -3.83 -13.51 -37.29
C ASN A 71 -3.91 -13.85 -35.80
N ILE A 72 -3.92 -15.14 -35.42
CA ILE A 72 -3.97 -15.56 -34.02
C ILE A 72 -2.60 -15.36 -33.36
N MET A 73 -1.52 -15.60 -34.10
CA MET A 73 -0.16 -15.34 -33.61
C MET A 73 0.04 -13.84 -33.34
N ASP A 74 -0.37 -12.97 -34.26
CA ASP A 74 -0.29 -11.51 -34.07
C ASP A 74 -1.12 -11.02 -32.86
N ASP A 75 -2.29 -11.62 -32.62
CA ASP A 75 -3.13 -11.30 -31.46
C ASP A 75 -2.47 -11.74 -30.13
N ILE A 76 -1.80 -12.90 -30.11
CA ILE A 76 -1.04 -13.37 -28.94
C ILE A 76 0.20 -12.48 -28.70
N ASP A 77 0.89 -12.05 -29.77
CA ASP A 77 2.01 -11.12 -29.69
C ASP A 77 1.60 -9.80 -29.04
N LYS A 78 0.49 -9.25 -29.50
CA LYS A 78 -0.08 -8.04 -28.93
C LYS A 78 -0.51 -8.23 -27.47
N LEU A 79 -1.20 -9.34 -27.17
CA LEU A 79 -1.63 -9.65 -25.81
C LEU A 79 -0.42 -9.76 -24.85
N ASN A 80 0.63 -10.46 -25.24
CA ASN A 80 1.85 -10.57 -24.42
C ASN A 80 2.50 -9.22 -24.17
N ALA A 81 2.61 -8.38 -25.19
CA ALA A 81 3.15 -7.03 -25.04
C ALA A 81 2.29 -6.16 -24.11
N ASP A 82 0.96 -6.25 -24.23
CA ASP A 82 0.02 -5.51 -23.37
C ASP A 82 0.09 -5.98 -21.91
N LEU A 83 0.17 -7.30 -21.67
CA LEU A 83 0.29 -7.88 -20.32
C LEU A 83 1.62 -7.51 -19.65
N ASP A 84 2.73 -7.58 -20.39
CA ASP A 84 4.06 -7.21 -19.86
C ASP A 84 4.15 -5.71 -19.56
N SER A 85 3.65 -4.87 -20.48
CA SER A 85 3.54 -3.42 -20.28
C SER A 85 2.67 -3.06 -19.06
N ALA A 86 1.55 -3.78 -18.87
CA ALA A 86 0.69 -3.61 -17.71
C ALA A 86 1.41 -4.01 -16.41
N ALA A 87 2.14 -5.15 -16.42
CA ALA A 87 2.91 -5.62 -15.27
C ALA A 87 4.02 -4.62 -14.87
N ASP A 88 4.76 -4.09 -15.85
CA ASP A 88 5.81 -3.10 -15.62
C ASP A 88 5.25 -1.76 -15.14
N THR A 89 4.15 -1.30 -15.73
CA THR A 89 3.47 -0.07 -15.30
C THR A 89 2.97 -0.21 -13.87
N LEU A 90 2.33 -1.33 -13.55
CA LEU A 90 1.80 -1.61 -12.22
C LEU A 90 2.92 -1.67 -11.18
N SER A 91 4.00 -2.42 -11.45
CA SER A 91 5.16 -2.53 -10.56
C SER A 91 5.82 -1.17 -10.32
N LYS A 92 6.07 -0.42 -11.39
CA LYS A 92 6.72 0.90 -11.32
C LYS A 92 5.85 1.89 -10.55
N GLN A 93 4.58 2.06 -10.94
CA GLN A 93 3.70 3.02 -10.28
C GLN A 93 3.45 2.67 -8.82
N THR A 94 3.27 1.39 -8.49
CA THR A 94 3.04 0.97 -7.11
C THR A 94 4.26 1.24 -6.23
N ASN A 95 5.46 0.89 -6.70
CA ASN A 95 6.69 1.14 -5.96
C ASN A 95 7.00 2.63 -5.80
N GLU A 96 6.85 3.41 -6.87
CA GLU A 96 7.04 4.86 -6.81
C GLU A 96 6.04 5.55 -5.88
N ASN A 97 4.76 5.18 -5.97
CA ASN A 97 3.71 5.76 -5.14
C ASN A 97 3.90 5.36 -3.67
N SER A 98 4.23 4.10 -3.41
CA SER A 98 4.54 3.62 -2.07
C SER A 98 5.72 4.38 -1.45
N PHE A 99 6.81 4.52 -2.20
CA PHE A 99 7.96 5.28 -1.73
C PHE A 99 7.61 6.74 -1.42
N LYS A 100 6.86 7.41 -2.30
CA LYS A 100 6.42 8.81 -2.11
C LYS A 100 5.52 8.95 -0.89
N ILE A 101 4.52 8.09 -0.74
CA ILE A 101 3.57 8.11 0.39
C ILE A 101 4.30 7.86 1.71
N ARG A 102 5.17 6.84 1.77
CA ARG A 102 5.96 6.53 2.97
C ARG A 102 6.86 7.70 3.36
N LYS A 103 7.47 8.38 2.39
CA LYS A 103 8.28 9.59 2.63
C LYS A 103 7.44 10.71 3.26
N VAL A 104 6.21 10.92 2.78
CA VAL A 104 5.29 11.92 3.34
C VAL A 104 4.90 11.56 4.79
N PHE A 105 4.55 10.31 5.08
CA PHE A 105 4.21 9.90 6.45
C PHE A 105 5.41 9.98 7.40
N ASN A 106 6.62 9.63 6.94
CA ASN A 106 7.84 9.81 7.72
C ASN A 106 8.13 11.28 8.00
N ALA A 107 7.95 12.17 7.01
CA ALA A 107 8.14 13.61 7.17
C ALA A 107 7.12 14.20 8.15
N ALA A 108 5.84 13.82 8.04
CA ALA A 108 4.79 14.23 8.97
C ALA A 108 5.11 13.74 10.40
N ARG A 109 5.58 12.50 10.55
CA ARG A 109 6.02 11.94 11.84
C ARG A 109 7.15 12.79 12.44
N LEU A 110 8.19 13.07 11.65
CA LEU A 110 9.32 13.87 12.11
C LEU A 110 8.88 15.28 12.53
N ALA A 111 8.00 15.93 11.75
CA ALA A 111 7.50 17.26 12.04
C ALA A 111 6.75 17.33 13.37
N LEU A 112 5.87 16.35 13.65
CA LEU A 112 5.14 16.29 14.91
C LEU A 112 6.05 16.03 16.12
N ILE A 113 7.09 15.19 15.97
CA ILE A 113 8.09 14.96 17.02
C ILE A 113 8.86 16.25 17.32
N MET A 114 9.27 16.98 16.28
CA MET A 114 9.95 18.27 16.44
C MET A 114 9.05 19.29 17.15
N MET A 115 7.76 19.34 16.80
CA MET A 115 6.79 20.19 17.49
C MET A 115 6.70 19.85 18.98
N ALA A 116 6.59 18.57 19.32
CA ALA A 116 6.57 18.12 20.72
C ALA A 116 7.85 18.51 21.49
N ALA A 117 9.03 18.34 20.87
CA ALA A 117 10.30 18.70 21.48
C ALA A 117 10.43 20.22 21.71
N VAL A 118 10.05 21.04 20.73
CA VAL A 118 10.07 22.51 20.85
C VAL A 118 9.14 22.98 21.97
N MET A 119 7.97 22.36 22.12
CA MET A 119 7.05 22.70 23.21
C MET A 119 7.63 22.40 24.59
N ILE A 120 8.27 21.23 24.77
CA ILE A 120 8.92 20.88 26.04
C ILE A 120 10.05 21.88 26.34
N LEU A 121 10.86 22.21 25.34
CA LEU A 121 11.97 23.16 25.48
C LEU A 121 11.47 24.56 25.85
N LEU A 122 10.38 25.03 25.23
CA LEU A 122 9.75 26.29 25.60
C LEU A 122 9.17 26.24 27.02
N ALA A 123 8.56 25.13 27.45
CA ALA A 123 8.08 25.02 28.83
C ALA A 123 9.22 25.18 29.85
N VAL A 124 10.37 24.53 29.62
CA VAL A 124 11.56 24.64 30.48
C VAL A 124 12.15 26.04 30.47
N ILE A 125 12.35 26.63 29.29
CA ILE A 125 12.89 27.99 29.15
C ILE A 125 11.93 29.01 29.79
N GLY A 126 10.63 28.87 29.55
CA GLY A 126 9.60 29.70 30.14
C GLY A 126 9.64 29.67 31.67
N LEU A 127 9.89 28.50 32.26
CA LEU A 127 10.05 28.32 33.71
C LEU A 127 11.33 29.00 34.25
N ILE A 128 12.46 28.85 33.55
CA ILE A 128 13.72 29.51 33.92
C ILE A 128 13.60 31.04 33.83
N LEU A 129 13.09 31.56 32.71
CA LEU A 129 12.89 33.00 32.50
C LEU A 129 11.92 33.61 33.51
N SER A 130 10.92 32.84 33.92
CA SER A 130 10.02 33.16 35.03
C SER A 130 10.79 33.51 36.31
N ILE A 131 11.81 32.70 36.66
CA ILE A 131 12.60 32.90 37.88
C ILE A 131 13.56 34.08 37.74
N LEU A 132 14.14 34.30 36.55
CA LEU A 132 15.16 35.33 36.33
C LEU A 132 14.61 36.73 36.02
N GLY A 133 13.33 36.87 35.65
CA GLY A 133 12.65 38.18 35.54
C GLY A 133 13.09 39.07 34.36
N TYR A 134 13.73 38.51 33.32
CA TYR A 134 14.21 39.28 32.16
C TYR A 134 13.08 39.72 31.22
N GLN A 135 12.82 41.03 31.12
CA GLN A 135 11.74 41.59 30.29
C GLN A 135 11.87 41.33 28.79
N HIS A 136 13.08 41.41 28.21
CA HIS A 136 13.27 41.19 26.76
C HIS A 136 13.09 39.74 26.31
N ALA A 137 13.41 38.78 27.18
CA ALA A 137 13.26 37.36 26.89
C ALA A 137 11.78 36.93 26.82
N ILE A 138 10.91 37.64 27.55
CA ILE A 138 9.45 37.39 27.56
C ILE A 138 8.83 37.72 26.20
N LEU A 139 9.27 38.80 25.53
CA LEU A 139 8.73 39.17 24.22
C LEU A 139 9.03 38.09 23.16
N ILE A 140 10.26 37.55 23.17
CA ILE A 140 10.68 36.45 22.29
C ILE A 140 9.86 35.18 22.58
N PHE A 141 9.60 34.89 23.86
CA PHE A 141 8.77 33.75 24.27
C PHE A 141 7.31 33.87 23.77
N VAL A 142 6.73 35.08 23.84
CA VAL A 142 5.36 35.32 23.35
C VAL A 142 5.30 35.15 21.83
N ILE A 143 6.26 35.71 21.08
CA ILE A 143 6.31 35.59 19.62
C ILE A 143 6.44 34.11 19.21
N THR A 144 7.34 33.35 19.86
CA THR A 144 7.52 31.92 19.58
C THR A 144 6.31 31.07 19.94
N GLY A 145 5.61 31.39 21.05
CA GLY A 145 4.37 30.72 21.42
C GLY A 145 3.24 30.95 20.40
N TRP A 146 3.06 32.18 19.90
CA TRP A 146 2.07 32.45 18.84
C TRP A 146 2.41 31.73 17.54
N LEU A 147 3.69 31.64 17.18
CA LEU A 147 4.13 30.89 16.01
C LEU A 147 3.79 29.40 16.16
N LEU A 148 4.04 28.80 17.33
CA LEU A 148 3.63 27.42 17.62
C LEU A 148 2.13 27.21 17.50
N VAL A 149 1.31 28.11 18.05
CA VAL A 149 -0.14 28.04 17.92
C VAL A 149 -0.52 28.02 16.44
N ALA A 150 -0.02 28.97 15.65
CA ALA A 150 -0.26 29.00 14.20
C ALA A 150 0.13 27.69 13.51
N THR A 151 1.31 27.14 13.82
CA THR A 151 1.78 25.86 13.27
C THR A 151 0.89 24.68 13.68
N THR A 152 0.44 24.61 14.93
CA THR A 152 -0.47 23.52 15.39
C THR A 152 -1.83 23.57 14.69
N PHE A 153 -2.37 24.77 14.43
CA PHE A 153 -3.58 24.93 13.63
C PHE A 153 -3.41 24.46 12.18
N ILE A 154 -2.27 24.77 11.55
CA ILE A 154 -1.94 24.27 10.22
C ILE A 154 -1.92 22.74 10.20
N PHE A 155 -1.22 22.11 11.15
CA PHE A 155 -1.20 20.64 11.26
C PHE A 155 -2.59 20.06 11.49
N CYS A 156 -3.38 20.64 12.38
CA CYS A 156 -4.76 20.20 12.63
C CYS A 156 -5.61 20.27 11.35
N GLY A 157 -5.46 21.33 10.55
CA GLY A 157 -6.11 21.45 9.25
C GLY A 157 -5.68 20.34 8.29
N VAL A 158 -4.37 20.10 8.15
CA VAL A 158 -3.82 19.04 7.28
C VAL A 158 -4.32 17.65 7.69
N PHE A 159 -4.26 17.31 8.98
CA PHE A 159 -4.73 16.00 9.47
C PHE A 159 -6.26 15.85 9.39
N THR A 160 -7.02 16.94 9.48
CA THR A 160 -8.47 16.93 9.24
C THR A 160 -8.79 16.64 7.78
N ILE A 161 -8.09 17.30 6.84
CA ILE A 161 -8.23 17.03 5.40
C ILE A 161 -7.87 15.56 5.11
N LEU A 162 -6.76 15.08 5.68
CA LEU A 162 -6.33 13.68 5.53
C LEU A 162 -7.37 12.70 6.10
N ASN A 163 -7.96 13.00 7.25
CA ASN A 163 -9.02 12.19 7.85
C ASN A 163 -10.25 12.09 6.94
N ASN A 164 -10.69 13.22 6.37
CA ASN A 164 -11.82 13.22 5.45
C ASN A 164 -11.49 12.46 4.17
N ALA A 165 -10.32 12.71 3.56
CA ALA A 165 -9.89 12.00 2.37
C ALA A 165 -9.83 10.48 2.57
N ILE A 166 -9.31 10.01 3.71
CA ILE A 166 -9.27 8.57 4.03
C ILE A 166 -10.68 8.03 4.28
N CYS A 167 -11.52 8.75 5.03
CA CYS A 167 -12.90 8.31 5.26
C CYS A 167 -13.70 8.20 3.96
N ASP A 168 -13.58 9.21 3.08
CA ASP A 168 -14.25 9.24 1.78
C ASP A 168 -13.74 8.12 0.88
N THR A 169 -12.42 7.90 0.85
CA THR A 169 -11.81 6.80 0.08
C THR A 169 -12.29 5.43 0.61
N CYS A 170 -12.32 5.24 1.93
CA CYS A 170 -12.79 4.02 2.56
C CYS A 170 -14.28 3.77 2.31
N MET A 171 -15.10 4.82 2.34
CA MET A 171 -16.52 4.74 2.01
C MET A 171 -16.73 4.36 0.54
N ALA A 172 -16.01 5.01 -0.38
CA ALA A 172 -16.07 4.70 -1.80
C ALA A 172 -15.61 3.27 -2.11
N MET A 173 -14.54 2.79 -1.47
CA MET A 173 -14.09 1.40 -1.58
C MET A 173 -15.14 0.42 -1.04
N GLY A 174 -15.80 0.75 0.07
CA GLY A 174 -16.85 -0.08 0.66
C GLY A 174 -18.07 -0.19 -0.24
N GLU A 175 -18.57 0.94 -0.74
CA GLU A 175 -19.71 0.99 -1.66
C GLU A 175 -19.43 0.23 -2.97
N TRP A 176 -18.22 0.36 -3.50
CA TRP A 176 -17.80 -0.39 -4.69
C TRP A 176 -17.69 -1.90 -4.43
N VAL A 177 -17.25 -2.32 -3.24
CA VAL A 177 -17.23 -3.75 -2.87
C VAL A 177 -18.64 -4.34 -2.82
N GLU A 178 -19.63 -3.57 -2.39
CA GLU A 178 -21.03 -4.00 -2.37
C GLU A 178 -21.63 -4.02 -3.79
N ASN A 179 -21.36 -3.00 -4.60
CA ASN A 179 -21.97 -2.81 -5.92
C ASN A 179 -20.92 -2.43 -7.00
N PRO A 180 -20.04 -3.36 -7.44
CA PRO A 180 -18.95 -3.04 -8.36
C PRO A 180 -19.40 -2.66 -9.78
N HIS A 181 -20.64 -3.01 -10.14
CA HIS A 181 -21.25 -2.68 -11.44
C HIS A 181 -22.11 -1.41 -11.41
N ALA A 182 -22.25 -0.74 -10.27
CA ALA A 182 -22.91 0.56 -10.21
C ALA A 182 -22.01 1.65 -10.82
N GLU A 183 -22.62 2.69 -11.38
CA GLU A 183 -21.92 3.86 -11.90
C GLU A 183 -21.18 4.56 -10.75
N SER A 184 -19.85 4.53 -10.79
CA SER A 184 -18.97 5.13 -9.78
C SER A 184 -17.65 5.54 -10.43
N ALA A 185 -16.93 6.47 -9.80
CA ALA A 185 -15.59 6.84 -10.27
C ALA A 185 -14.65 5.63 -10.36
N LEU A 186 -14.83 4.65 -9.45
CA LEU A 186 -14.01 3.45 -9.37
C LEU A 186 -14.36 2.42 -10.45
N SER A 187 -15.64 2.30 -10.85
CA SER A 187 -16.06 1.42 -11.96
C SER A 187 -15.66 1.96 -13.34
N HIS A 188 -15.49 3.27 -13.50
CA HIS A 188 -14.88 3.84 -14.71
C HIS A 188 -13.38 3.54 -14.84
N ILE A 189 -12.67 3.44 -13.71
CA ILE A 189 -11.23 3.16 -13.67
C ILE A 189 -10.97 1.65 -13.81
N LEU A 190 -11.86 0.82 -13.25
CA LEU A 190 -11.77 -0.63 -13.23
C LEU A 190 -12.94 -1.22 -14.03
N PRO A 191 -12.83 -1.36 -15.38
CA PRO A 191 -13.88 -1.95 -16.19
C PRO A 191 -13.95 -3.47 -15.94
N CYS A 192 -14.80 -3.86 -15.00
CA CYS A 192 -14.97 -5.26 -14.58
C CYS A 192 -15.99 -5.97 -15.46
N VAL A 193 -15.65 -7.18 -15.90
CA VAL A 193 -16.58 -8.07 -16.60
C VAL A 193 -17.55 -8.72 -15.62
N ASP A 194 -18.79 -8.92 -16.04
CA ASP A 194 -19.82 -9.53 -15.20
C ASP A 194 -19.60 -11.03 -14.97
N GLN A 195 -20.06 -11.52 -13.82
CA GLN A 195 -19.87 -12.92 -13.42
C GLN A 195 -20.45 -13.93 -14.43
N ARG A 196 -21.53 -13.59 -15.16
CA ARG A 196 -22.14 -14.51 -16.13
C ARG A 196 -21.21 -14.68 -17.34
N THR A 197 -20.67 -13.59 -17.85
CA THR A 197 -19.68 -13.62 -18.94
C THR A 197 -18.41 -14.36 -18.49
N THR A 198 -17.90 -14.09 -17.29
CA THR A 198 -16.74 -14.79 -16.73
C THR A 198 -16.97 -16.30 -16.58
N ASN A 199 -18.12 -16.71 -16.04
CA ASN A 199 -18.47 -18.13 -15.92
C ASN A 199 -18.60 -18.82 -17.28
N LYS A 200 -19.14 -18.12 -18.29
CA LYS A 200 -19.21 -18.62 -19.66
C LYS A 200 -17.82 -18.82 -20.24
N THR A 201 -16.92 -17.86 -20.08
CA THR A 201 -15.52 -17.97 -20.54
C THR A 201 -14.79 -19.11 -19.84
N LEU A 202 -14.98 -19.27 -18.52
CA LEU A 202 -14.41 -20.39 -17.76
C LEU A 202 -14.90 -21.74 -18.28
N PHE A 203 -16.21 -21.86 -18.53
CA PHE A 203 -16.79 -23.08 -19.10
C PHE A 203 -16.19 -23.41 -20.47
N GLN A 204 -16.07 -22.40 -21.35
CA GLN A 204 -15.47 -22.58 -22.67
C GLN A 204 -13.99 -22.99 -22.58
N SER A 205 -13.23 -22.42 -21.65
CA SER A 205 -11.83 -22.83 -21.41
C SER A 205 -11.73 -24.30 -20.97
N LYS A 206 -12.58 -24.74 -20.02
CA LYS A 206 -12.63 -26.15 -19.59
C LYS A 206 -12.99 -27.10 -20.74
N GLN A 207 -13.89 -26.68 -21.62
CA GLN A 207 -14.25 -27.44 -22.81
C GLN A 207 -13.07 -27.58 -23.77
N VAL A 208 -12.28 -26.52 -23.98
CA VAL A 208 -11.06 -26.56 -24.80
C VAL A 208 -10.05 -27.56 -24.22
N VAL A 209 -9.75 -27.49 -22.91
CA VAL A 209 -8.83 -28.43 -22.24
C VAL A 209 -9.32 -29.88 -22.40
N THR A 210 -10.60 -30.13 -22.20
CA THR A 210 -11.20 -31.47 -22.34
C THR A 210 -11.07 -32.00 -23.78
N ASN A 211 -11.28 -31.15 -24.78
CA ASN A 211 -11.12 -31.52 -26.18
C ASN A 211 -9.65 -31.85 -26.52
N ILE A 212 -8.69 -31.09 -25.99
CA ILE A 212 -7.27 -31.36 -26.18
C ILE A 212 -6.89 -32.72 -25.57
N VAL A 213 -7.30 -33.00 -24.34
CA VAL A 213 -7.08 -34.31 -23.70
C VAL A 213 -7.67 -35.43 -24.54
N SER A 214 -8.86 -35.22 -25.12
CA SER A 214 -9.48 -36.20 -26.02
C SER A 214 -8.67 -36.47 -27.29
N ILE A 215 -8.07 -35.45 -27.89
CA ILE A 215 -7.22 -35.60 -29.09
C ILE A 215 -5.96 -36.38 -28.74
N VAL A 216 -5.31 -36.03 -27.63
CA VAL A 216 -4.09 -36.70 -27.18
C VAL A 216 -4.35 -38.16 -26.79
N ASN A 217 -5.43 -38.43 -26.06
CA ASN A 217 -5.78 -39.81 -25.70
C ASN A 217 -6.12 -40.64 -26.93
N ARG A 218 -6.80 -40.05 -27.92
CA ARG A 218 -7.05 -40.73 -29.20
C ARG A 218 -5.75 -41.09 -29.90
N PHE A 219 -4.78 -40.17 -29.93
CA PHE A 219 -3.46 -40.47 -30.46
C PHE A 219 -2.76 -41.61 -29.69
N ILE A 220 -2.84 -41.60 -28.36
CA ILE A 220 -2.24 -42.66 -27.53
C ILE A 220 -2.84 -44.02 -27.87
N TYR A 221 -4.16 -44.15 -27.93
CA TYR A 221 -4.82 -45.43 -28.20
C TYR A 221 -4.72 -45.88 -29.67
N ASP A 222 -5.03 -45.00 -30.62
CA ASP A 222 -5.16 -45.33 -32.05
C ASP A 222 -3.80 -45.34 -32.76
N THR A 223 -2.81 -44.63 -32.21
CA THR A 223 -1.47 -44.52 -32.75
C THR A 223 -0.50 -45.20 -31.79
N ALA A 224 -0.09 -44.56 -30.69
CA ALA A 224 1.03 -45.02 -29.84
C ALA A 224 0.91 -46.48 -29.32
N ASP A 225 -0.30 -46.95 -29.03
CA ASP A 225 -0.54 -48.28 -28.47
C ASP A 225 -1.19 -49.28 -29.45
N ALA A 226 -1.57 -48.85 -30.66
CA ALA A 226 -2.33 -49.66 -31.62
C ALA A 226 -1.59 -50.92 -32.13
N SER A 227 -0.26 -50.99 -31.99
CA SER A 227 0.57 -52.17 -32.28
C SER A 227 0.20 -52.88 -33.61
N PRO A 228 0.22 -52.16 -34.75
CA PRO A 228 -0.27 -52.68 -36.03
C PRO A 228 0.58 -53.84 -36.58
N SER A 229 -0.03 -54.73 -37.36
CA SER A 229 0.65 -55.87 -37.98
C SER A 229 1.70 -55.44 -39.01
N GLN A 230 2.80 -56.19 -39.11
CA GLN A 230 3.84 -56.00 -40.12
C GLN A 230 3.24 -55.98 -41.53
N GLY A 231 3.53 -54.91 -42.29
CA GLY A 231 3.05 -54.73 -43.68
C GLY A 231 1.83 -53.83 -43.85
N SER A 232 1.25 -53.28 -42.77
CA SER A 232 0.24 -52.21 -42.89
C SER A 232 0.86 -50.89 -43.35
N MET A 233 0.09 -50.04 -44.04
CA MET A 233 0.52 -48.71 -44.50
C MET A 233 1.01 -47.82 -43.34
N ASN A 234 0.50 -48.05 -42.12
CA ASN A 234 0.80 -47.30 -40.90
C ASN A 234 1.68 -48.11 -39.93
N TYR A 235 2.50 -49.04 -40.42
CA TYR A 235 3.36 -49.86 -39.57
C TYR A 235 4.62 -49.09 -39.12
N TYR A 236 4.80 -48.95 -37.81
CA TYR A 236 6.02 -48.43 -37.19
C TYR A 236 6.32 -49.24 -35.91
N ASN A 237 7.60 -49.37 -35.56
CA ASN A 237 8.06 -50.33 -34.56
C ASN A 237 7.81 -49.84 -33.12
N GLN A 238 6.71 -50.27 -32.49
CA GLN A 238 6.30 -49.84 -31.15
C GLN A 238 6.57 -50.90 -30.06
N SER A 239 7.80 -51.38 -29.96
CA SER A 239 8.16 -52.50 -29.08
C SER A 239 8.09 -52.19 -27.56
N GLY A 240 7.66 -50.99 -27.15
CA GLY A 240 7.59 -50.55 -25.75
C GLY A 240 6.35 -51.00 -24.94
N PRO A 241 6.34 -50.78 -23.62
CA PRO A 241 5.12 -50.89 -22.80
C PRO A 241 4.07 -49.86 -23.25
N ALA A 242 2.78 -50.14 -22.99
CA ALA A 242 1.69 -49.23 -23.35
C ALA A 242 1.82 -47.89 -22.61
N MET A 243 1.58 -46.80 -23.33
CA MET A 243 1.73 -45.45 -22.83
C MET A 243 0.47 -45.05 -22.04
N PRO A 244 0.60 -44.54 -20.80
CA PRO A 244 -0.57 -44.18 -20.01
C PRO A 244 -1.26 -42.95 -20.61
N PRO A 245 -2.61 -42.95 -20.71
CA PRO A 245 -3.39 -41.83 -21.23
C PRO A 245 -3.34 -40.63 -20.28
N LEU A 246 -3.65 -39.45 -20.82
CA LEU A 246 -3.95 -38.28 -20.01
C LEU A 246 -5.26 -38.48 -19.24
N CYS A 247 -5.23 -38.07 -17.99
CA CYS A 247 -6.40 -37.89 -17.18
C CYS A 247 -7.26 -36.74 -17.73
N TYR A 248 -8.57 -36.95 -17.77
CA TYR A 248 -9.50 -35.86 -17.98
C TYR A 248 -9.62 -35.04 -16.70
N PRO A 249 -9.21 -33.76 -16.69
CA PRO A 249 -9.28 -32.93 -15.47
C PRO A 249 -10.73 -32.63 -15.05
N PHE A 250 -11.69 -32.82 -15.95
CA PHE A 250 -13.10 -32.49 -15.74
C PHE A 250 -14.07 -33.64 -16.09
N ASP A 251 -15.17 -33.74 -15.33
CA ASP A 251 -16.30 -34.63 -15.61
C ASP A 251 -17.19 -34.10 -16.77
N SER A 252 -18.23 -34.85 -17.14
CA SER A 252 -19.18 -34.45 -18.19
C SER A 252 -19.99 -33.17 -17.87
N GLN A 253 -19.94 -32.70 -16.63
CA GLN A 253 -20.53 -31.44 -16.17
C GLN A 253 -19.46 -30.35 -15.96
N PHE A 254 -18.22 -30.59 -16.41
CA PHE A 254 -17.05 -29.72 -16.26
C PHE A 254 -16.67 -29.38 -14.81
N ARG A 255 -16.94 -30.30 -13.89
CA ARG A 255 -16.46 -30.25 -12.49
C ARG A 255 -15.14 -31.02 -12.38
N GLU A 256 -14.32 -30.66 -11.41
CA GLU A 256 -13.03 -31.30 -11.18
C GLU A 256 -13.19 -32.81 -10.99
N HIS A 257 -12.35 -33.57 -11.69
CA HIS A 257 -12.31 -35.02 -11.65
C HIS A 257 -10.98 -35.49 -11.08
N GLN A 258 -11.02 -36.54 -10.26
CA GLN A 258 -9.82 -37.15 -9.69
C GLN A 258 -9.32 -38.26 -10.61
N CYS A 259 -8.06 -38.14 -11.04
CA CYS A 259 -7.43 -39.09 -11.94
C CYS A 259 -7.30 -40.47 -11.31
N THR A 260 -7.47 -41.51 -12.13
CA THR A 260 -7.21 -42.88 -11.71
C THR A 260 -5.69 -43.17 -11.70
N PRO A 261 -5.22 -44.20 -10.96
CA PRO A 261 -3.79 -44.54 -10.92
C PRO A 261 -3.18 -44.96 -12.27
N GLN A 262 -4.00 -45.21 -13.29
CA GLN A 262 -3.60 -45.65 -14.62
C GLN A 262 -3.46 -44.48 -15.60
N GLU A 263 -3.93 -43.30 -15.21
CA GLU A 263 -3.90 -42.08 -16.01
C GLU A 263 -2.80 -41.13 -15.49
N VAL A 264 -2.36 -40.22 -16.34
CA VAL A 264 -1.38 -39.19 -15.97
C VAL A 264 -2.01 -37.81 -16.01
N SER A 265 -1.77 -37.02 -14.97
CA SER A 265 -2.18 -35.61 -14.96
C SER A 265 -1.37 -34.78 -15.95
N LEU A 266 -1.95 -33.67 -16.42
CA LEU A 266 -1.27 -32.72 -17.30
C LEU A 266 0.07 -32.24 -16.70
N ALA A 267 0.14 -32.02 -15.39
CA ALA A 267 1.36 -31.59 -14.70
C ALA A 267 2.52 -32.62 -14.78
N ASN A 268 2.22 -33.92 -14.82
CA ASN A 268 3.22 -34.99 -14.74
C ASN A 268 3.46 -35.71 -16.08
N ALA A 269 2.63 -35.47 -17.09
CA ALA A 269 2.65 -36.23 -18.34
C ALA A 269 4.02 -36.21 -19.01
N SER A 270 4.67 -35.04 -19.08
CA SER A 270 5.97 -34.90 -19.73
C SER A 270 7.04 -35.83 -19.13
N LEU A 271 7.11 -35.89 -17.80
CA LEU A 271 8.07 -36.71 -17.09
C LEU A 271 7.77 -38.21 -17.22
N VAL A 272 6.48 -38.58 -17.20
CA VAL A 272 6.06 -39.99 -17.35
C VAL A 272 6.31 -40.47 -18.78
N TRP A 273 5.88 -39.69 -19.77
CA TRP A 273 5.96 -40.03 -21.19
C TRP A 273 7.38 -40.05 -21.74
N LYS A 274 8.33 -39.34 -21.11
CA LYS A 274 9.75 -39.41 -21.50
C LYS A 274 10.29 -40.84 -21.48
N ARG A 275 9.74 -41.71 -20.63
CA ARG A 275 10.15 -43.12 -20.50
C ARG A 275 9.70 -44.01 -21.67
N TYR A 276 8.82 -43.49 -22.52
CA TYR A 276 8.23 -44.20 -23.66
C TYR A 276 8.83 -43.73 -24.99
N GLU A 277 9.78 -42.79 -24.95
CA GLU A 277 10.50 -42.31 -26.13
C GLU A 277 11.52 -43.35 -26.62
N CYS A 278 11.52 -43.59 -27.92
CA CYS A 278 12.49 -44.45 -28.59
C CYS A 278 13.62 -43.63 -29.26
N LYS A 279 14.73 -44.29 -29.63
CA LYS A 279 15.69 -43.72 -30.58
C LYS A 279 15.25 -43.98 -32.01
N THR A 280 15.34 -42.98 -32.88
CA THR A 280 14.94 -43.08 -34.29
C THR A 280 16.10 -43.47 -35.20
N SER A 281 15.78 -44.14 -36.31
CA SER A 281 16.67 -44.32 -37.47
C SER A 281 16.65 -43.08 -38.36
N GLU A 282 17.51 -43.05 -39.39
CA GLU A 282 17.49 -41.99 -40.43
C GLU A 282 16.14 -41.87 -41.16
N TYR A 283 15.32 -42.93 -41.13
CA TYR A 283 13.98 -42.96 -41.73
C TYR A 283 12.85 -42.59 -40.74
N GLY A 284 13.18 -42.09 -39.55
CA GLY A 284 12.20 -41.65 -38.56
C GLY A 284 11.49 -42.78 -37.79
N VAL A 285 11.96 -44.03 -37.92
CA VAL A 285 11.34 -45.20 -37.27
C VAL A 285 12.08 -45.55 -35.98
N CYS A 286 11.33 -45.92 -34.94
CA CYS A 286 11.90 -46.41 -33.69
C CYS A 286 12.80 -47.63 -33.87
N THR A 287 14.03 -47.55 -33.34
CA THR A 287 15.05 -48.62 -33.35
C THR A 287 15.21 -49.30 -31.99
N THR A 288 14.87 -48.60 -30.91
CA THR A 288 14.86 -49.13 -29.53
C THR A 288 13.46 -49.35 -29.02
N VAL A 289 13.34 -50.07 -27.90
CA VAL A 289 12.09 -50.21 -27.14
C VAL A 289 11.51 -48.82 -26.82
N GLY A 290 10.24 -48.59 -27.19
CA GLY A 290 9.52 -47.34 -27.01
C GLY A 290 8.21 -47.31 -27.81
N ARG A 291 7.42 -46.25 -27.65
CA ARG A 291 6.12 -46.04 -28.31
C ARG A 291 6.08 -44.81 -29.21
N VAL A 292 6.84 -43.77 -28.86
CA VAL A 292 6.86 -42.49 -29.58
C VAL A 292 8.28 -42.09 -29.97
N THR A 293 8.41 -41.39 -31.10
CA THR A 293 9.66 -40.78 -31.54
C THR A 293 9.96 -39.51 -30.74
N PRO A 294 11.19 -39.00 -30.74
CA PRO A 294 11.52 -37.73 -30.08
C PRO A 294 10.68 -36.54 -30.58
N GLU A 295 10.36 -36.51 -31.87
CA GLU A 295 9.53 -35.47 -32.50
C GLU A 295 8.10 -35.49 -31.96
N ILE A 296 7.45 -36.66 -32.01
CA ILE A 296 6.09 -36.86 -31.47
C ILE A 296 6.06 -36.59 -29.96
N TYR A 297 7.08 -37.03 -29.22
CA TYR A 297 7.17 -36.76 -27.78
C TYR A 297 7.19 -35.25 -27.49
N LEU A 298 7.96 -34.47 -28.25
CA LEU A 298 8.02 -33.02 -28.08
C LEU A 298 6.66 -32.38 -28.37
N GLU A 299 5.98 -32.77 -29.44
CA GLU A 299 4.64 -32.28 -29.76
C GLU A 299 3.62 -32.59 -28.63
N LEU A 300 3.63 -33.83 -28.12
CA LEU A 300 2.74 -34.25 -27.04
C LEU A 300 2.99 -33.48 -25.73
N VAL A 301 4.25 -33.33 -25.32
CA VAL A 301 4.63 -32.58 -24.11
C VAL A 301 4.17 -31.14 -24.19
N GLN A 302 4.28 -30.55 -25.37
CA GLN A 302 3.97 -29.17 -25.60
C GLN A 302 2.47 -28.91 -25.50
N VAL A 303 1.65 -29.71 -26.19
CA VAL A 303 0.18 -29.68 -26.09
C VAL A 303 -0.28 -29.83 -24.63
N VAL A 304 0.40 -30.67 -23.85
CA VAL A 304 0.10 -30.84 -22.43
C VAL A 304 0.49 -29.64 -21.59
N ASN A 305 1.67 -29.06 -21.82
CA ASN A 305 2.09 -27.85 -21.09
C ASN A 305 1.16 -26.67 -21.35
N GLU A 306 0.66 -26.53 -22.58
CA GLU A 306 -0.35 -25.51 -22.92
C GLU A 306 -1.69 -25.77 -22.22
N SER A 307 -2.15 -27.02 -22.25
CA SER A 307 -3.39 -27.42 -21.58
C SER A 307 -3.29 -27.18 -20.08
N TYR A 308 -2.14 -27.47 -19.48
CA TYR A 308 -1.84 -27.18 -18.08
C TYR A 308 -1.89 -25.67 -17.80
N ALA A 309 -1.26 -24.85 -18.64
CA ALA A 309 -1.28 -23.40 -18.47
C ALA A 309 -2.70 -22.84 -18.59
N LEU A 310 -3.48 -23.30 -19.57
CA LEU A 310 -4.87 -22.90 -19.76
C LEU A 310 -5.73 -23.31 -18.56
N GLU A 311 -5.57 -24.55 -18.07
CA GLU A 311 -6.27 -25.04 -16.88
C GLU A 311 -5.92 -24.23 -15.63
N HIS A 312 -4.62 -24.00 -15.40
CA HIS A 312 -4.10 -23.42 -14.17
C HIS A 312 -4.31 -21.89 -14.08
N TYR A 313 -4.06 -21.16 -15.17
CA TYR A 313 -4.08 -19.69 -15.16
C TYR A 313 -5.41 -19.08 -15.57
N THR A 314 -6.29 -19.80 -16.30
CA THR A 314 -7.60 -19.25 -16.71
C THR A 314 -8.41 -18.73 -15.51
N PRO A 315 -8.60 -19.49 -14.41
CA PRO A 315 -9.40 -19.02 -13.29
C PRO A 315 -8.86 -17.71 -12.68
N LEU A 316 -7.54 -17.57 -12.64
CA LEU A 316 -6.87 -16.40 -12.08
C LEU A 316 -6.99 -15.18 -12.99
N LEU A 317 -6.78 -15.33 -14.30
CA LEU A 317 -7.00 -14.27 -15.29
C LEU A 317 -8.45 -13.79 -15.31
N LEU A 318 -9.39 -14.72 -15.19
CA LEU A 318 -10.81 -14.41 -15.07
C LEU A 318 -11.15 -13.67 -13.77
N SER A 319 -10.43 -13.97 -12.68
CA SER A 319 -10.54 -13.24 -11.41
C SER A 319 -10.00 -11.80 -11.49
N LEU A 320 -9.05 -11.52 -12.38
CA LEU A 320 -8.59 -10.16 -12.69
C LEU A 320 -9.64 -9.45 -13.55
N GLN A 321 -10.16 -10.14 -14.57
CA GLN A 321 -11.13 -9.60 -15.52
C GLN A 321 -12.46 -9.20 -14.86
N ASN A 322 -12.96 -10.01 -13.92
CA ASN A 322 -14.18 -9.70 -13.17
C ASN A 322 -13.94 -8.86 -11.91
N CYS A 323 -12.71 -8.40 -11.70
CA CYS A 323 -12.26 -7.63 -10.55
C CYS A 323 -12.52 -8.26 -9.17
N ASN A 324 -12.78 -9.58 -9.08
CA ASN A 324 -12.89 -10.23 -7.77
C ASN A 324 -11.63 -10.04 -6.94
N PHE A 325 -10.46 -10.05 -7.59
CA PHE A 325 -9.19 -9.76 -6.94
C PHE A 325 -9.19 -8.39 -6.25
N VAL A 326 -9.59 -7.33 -6.99
CA VAL A 326 -9.66 -5.97 -6.45
C VAL A 326 -10.73 -5.85 -5.37
N ARG A 327 -11.87 -6.53 -5.54
CA ARG A 327 -12.95 -6.61 -4.55
C ARG A 327 -12.49 -7.24 -3.24
N HIS A 328 -11.73 -8.33 -3.30
CA HIS A 328 -11.13 -8.93 -2.12
C HIS A 328 -10.12 -7.97 -1.46
N ALA A 329 -9.28 -7.31 -2.25
CA ALA A 329 -8.31 -6.35 -1.73
C ALA A 329 -8.99 -5.17 -1.02
N PHE A 330 -9.99 -4.54 -1.63
CA PHE A 330 -10.75 -3.43 -1.02
C PHE A 330 -11.58 -3.88 0.17
N LYS A 331 -12.12 -5.10 0.17
CA LYS A 331 -12.80 -5.65 1.35
C LYS A 331 -11.85 -5.79 2.54
N GLU A 332 -10.62 -6.26 2.31
CA GLU A 332 -9.60 -6.34 3.37
C GLU A 332 -9.19 -4.94 3.85
N ILE A 333 -8.99 -3.98 2.93
CA ILE A 333 -8.65 -2.59 3.27
C ILE A 333 -9.73 -1.95 4.14
N THR A 334 -10.98 -2.04 3.70
CA THR A 334 -12.13 -1.42 4.39
C THR A 334 -12.43 -2.06 5.74
N SER A 335 -12.36 -3.38 5.84
CA SER A 335 -12.64 -4.08 7.09
C SER A 335 -11.51 -3.98 8.12
N ARG A 336 -10.25 -4.01 7.68
CA ARG A 336 -9.09 -4.13 8.58
C ARG A 336 -8.38 -2.81 8.87
N TYR A 337 -8.24 -1.93 7.89
CA TYR A 337 -7.34 -0.76 8.01
C TYR A 337 -8.08 0.58 8.14
N CYS A 338 -9.24 0.73 7.51
CA CYS A 338 -9.98 2.00 7.50
C CYS A 338 -10.42 2.49 8.90
N LEU A 339 -10.90 1.59 9.75
CA LEU A 339 -11.35 1.95 11.10
C LEU A 339 -10.18 2.39 12.01
N PRO A 340 -9.05 1.63 12.10
CA PRO A 340 -7.86 2.08 12.81
C PRO A 340 -7.31 3.42 12.30
N LEU A 341 -7.21 3.61 10.98
CA LEU A 341 -6.68 4.85 10.39
C LEU A 341 -7.51 6.08 10.80
N ASN A 342 -8.84 6.00 10.67
CA ASN A 342 -9.76 7.06 11.09
C ASN A 342 -9.65 7.33 12.61
N HIS A 343 -9.59 6.26 13.41
CA HIS A 343 -9.46 6.39 14.86
C HIS A 343 -8.19 7.15 15.25
N TYR A 344 -7.02 6.74 14.74
CA TYR A 344 -5.76 7.37 15.13
C TYR A 344 -5.61 8.79 14.58
N LEU A 345 -6.18 9.11 13.41
CA LEU A 345 -6.25 10.49 12.92
C LEU A 345 -7.08 11.40 13.83
N LYS A 346 -8.22 10.90 14.34
CA LYS A 346 -9.00 11.62 15.36
C LYS A 346 -8.21 11.83 16.64
N VAL A 347 -7.46 10.81 17.10
CA VAL A 347 -6.58 10.93 18.28
C VAL A 347 -5.51 12.00 18.07
N ILE A 348 -4.87 12.06 16.89
CA ILE A 348 -3.91 13.10 16.53
C ILE A 348 -4.56 14.49 16.58
N ASN A 349 -5.73 14.66 15.99
CA ASN A 349 -6.45 15.94 16.01
C ASN A 349 -6.84 16.37 17.43
N VAL A 350 -7.27 15.44 18.28
CA VAL A 350 -7.52 15.70 19.71
C VAL A 350 -6.24 16.14 20.42
N GLY A 351 -5.11 15.44 20.20
CA GLY A 351 -3.82 15.81 20.76
C GLY A 351 -3.38 17.21 20.35
N LEU A 352 -3.45 17.54 19.05
CA LEU A 352 -3.15 18.87 18.52
C LEU A 352 -4.06 19.96 19.11
N GLY A 353 -5.35 19.66 19.26
CA GLY A 353 -6.31 20.57 19.88
C GLY A 353 -5.99 20.85 21.35
N LEU A 354 -5.68 19.83 22.15
CA LEU A 354 -5.28 19.96 23.56
C LEU A 354 -4.02 20.80 23.71
N ILE A 355 -3.04 20.56 22.84
CA ILE A 355 -1.80 21.35 22.77
C ILE A 355 -2.11 22.82 22.48
N SER A 356 -2.91 23.11 21.44
CA SER A 356 -3.23 24.48 21.05
C SER A 356 -3.95 25.25 22.17
N ILE A 357 -4.95 24.62 22.81
CA ILE A 357 -5.65 25.20 23.96
C ILE A 357 -4.69 25.45 25.13
N GLY A 358 -3.80 24.49 25.42
CA GLY A 358 -2.78 24.63 26.45
C GLY A 358 -1.88 25.84 26.22
N VAL A 359 -1.29 25.95 25.02
CA VAL A 359 -0.38 27.07 24.67
C VAL A 359 -1.12 28.42 24.70
N LEU A 360 -2.34 28.48 24.17
CA LEU A 360 -3.16 29.70 24.20
C LEU A 360 -3.46 30.18 25.61
N LEU A 361 -3.90 29.28 26.50
CA LEU A 361 -4.15 29.61 27.90
C LEU A 361 -2.88 30.11 28.59
N CYS A 362 -1.75 29.49 28.30
CA CYS A 362 -0.46 29.92 28.84
C CYS A 362 -0.10 31.33 28.40
N LEU A 363 -0.22 31.63 27.10
CA LEU A 363 0.05 32.96 26.55
C LEU A 363 -0.86 34.04 27.16
N VAL A 364 -2.16 33.76 27.29
CA VAL A 364 -3.14 34.70 27.87
C VAL A 364 -2.84 34.97 29.35
N LEU A 365 -2.60 33.93 30.15
CA LEU A 365 -2.22 34.07 31.56
C LEU A 365 -0.92 34.86 31.71
N TRP A 366 0.03 34.67 30.81
CA TRP A 366 1.27 35.44 30.77
C TRP A 366 1.07 36.92 30.42
N ILE A 367 0.25 37.24 29.42
CA ILE A 367 -0.07 38.63 29.06
C ILE A 367 -0.74 39.34 30.24
N LEU A 368 -1.71 38.69 30.90
CA LEU A 368 -2.38 39.24 32.09
C LEU A 368 -1.41 39.46 33.26
N TYR A 369 -0.45 38.56 33.45
CA TYR A 369 0.58 38.69 34.48
C TYR A 369 1.59 39.80 34.17
N ALA A 370 2.12 39.86 32.94
CA ALA A 370 3.03 40.92 32.53
C ALA A 370 2.39 42.32 32.66
N ASN A 371 1.07 42.42 32.50
CA ASN A 371 0.31 43.67 32.69
C ASN A 371 -0.08 43.98 34.16
N ARG A 372 0.12 43.08 35.12
CA ARG A 372 -0.17 43.28 36.55
C ARG A 372 1.12 43.08 37.39
N PRO A 373 1.85 44.11 37.92
CA PRO A 373 1.62 45.55 37.91
C PRO A 373 2.92 46.39 37.72
N GLN A 374 3.21 46.89 36.52
CA GLN A 374 4.05 48.11 36.38
C GLN A 374 3.29 49.37 36.85
N ARG A 375 1.96 49.24 37.03
CA ARG A 375 1.06 50.30 37.49
C ARG A 375 1.24 50.59 38.99
N GLU A 376 1.47 49.59 39.83
CA GLU A 376 1.66 49.82 41.27
C GLU A 376 3.02 50.46 41.56
N GLU A 377 4.09 50.06 40.88
CA GLU A 377 5.39 50.74 41.02
C GLU A 377 5.34 52.18 40.49
N ALA A 378 4.63 52.43 39.39
CA ALA A 378 4.41 53.78 38.89
C ALA A 378 3.59 54.62 39.87
N PHE A 379 2.51 54.08 40.45
CA PHE A 379 1.70 54.78 41.44
C PHE A 379 2.44 55.03 42.76
N VAL A 380 3.25 54.07 43.23
CA VAL A 380 4.09 54.22 44.43
C VAL A 380 5.20 55.24 44.19
N ARG A 381 5.87 55.22 43.03
CA ARG A 381 6.86 56.26 42.66
C ARG A 381 6.21 57.64 42.53
N LEU A 382 5.01 57.75 41.96
CA LEU A 382 4.28 59.02 41.86
C LEU A 382 3.83 59.52 43.25
N TYR A 383 3.38 58.62 44.12
CA TYR A 383 3.00 58.92 45.50
C TYR A 383 4.21 59.35 46.35
N ILE A 384 5.35 58.66 46.24
CA ILE A 384 6.60 59.02 46.92
C ILE A 384 7.15 60.35 46.39
N ALA A 385 7.13 60.59 45.08
CA ALA A 385 7.53 61.86 44.48
C ALA A 385 6.64 63.02 44.96
N LYS A 386 5.31 62.80 45.06
CA LYS A 386 4.36 63.79 45.60
C LYS A 386 4.56 64.04 47.10
N LYS A 387 4.91 63.00 47.87
CA LYS A 387 5.24 63.09 49.31
C LYS A 387 6.56 63.83 49.54
N LEU A 388 7.59 63.61 48.71
CA LEU A 388 8.86 64.34 48.74
C LEU A 388 8.67 65.82 48.36
N LYS A 389 7.90 66.11 47.30
CA LYS A 389 7.58 67.49 46.89
C LYS A 389 6.85 68.26 47.98
N ASN A 390 5.90 67.63 48.67
CA ASN A 390 5.18 68.24 49.79
C ASN A 390 6.05 68.42 51.05
N LYS A 391 7.09 67.59 51.25
CA LYS A 391 8.02 67.73 52.38
C LYS A 391 9.01 68.88 52.17
N PHE A 392 9.46 69.10 50.93
CA PHE A 392 10.32 70.25 50.57
C PHE A 392 9.56 71.58 50.48
N SER A 393 8.26 71.56 50.19
CA SER A 393 7.42 72.78 50.20
C SER A 393 7.04 73.27 51.61
N LYS A 394 7.27 72.47 52.67
CA LYS A 394 6.79 72.76 54.03
C LYS A 394 7.85 73.27 55.01
N ASN A 395 9.03 73.66 54.54
CA ASN A 395 10.07 74.19 55.42
C ASN A 395 10.42 75.66 55.09
N PRO A 396 9.62 76.64 55.56
CA PRO A 396 10.04 78.03 55.56
C PRO A 396 10.90 78.32 56.80
N ASN A 397 12.07 78.92 56.56
CA ASN A 397 12.98 79.54 57.52
C ASN A 397 13.83 78.63 58.44
N ARG A 398 15.13 78.60 58.12
CA ARG A 398 16.15 78.92 59.13
C ARG A 398 17.33 79.64 58.49
N ASN A 399 17.44 80.94 58.78
CA ASN A 399 18.66 81.73 58.60
C ASN A 399 19.75 81.20 59.54
N SER A 400 20.96 80.98 59.01
CA SER A 400 22.19 81.31 59.72
C SER A 400 23.31 81.56 58.70
N SER A 401 23.72 82.82 58.64
CA SER A 401 25.00 83.30 58.12
C SER A 401 26.19 82.55 58.72
N LEU A 402 27.21 82.19 57.93
CA LEU A 402 28.60 82.62 58.14
C LEU A 402 29.49 82.25 56.94
N SER A 403 30.56 83.02 56.81
CA SER A 403 31.38 83.39 55.67
C SER A 403 32.61 82.53 55.36
N ILE A 404 32.96 82.51 54.06
CA ILE A 404 34.30 82.68 53.43
C ILE A 404 35.44 81.70 53.79
N ALA A 405 35.96 80.99 52.77
CA ALA A 405 37.34 81.14 52.27
C ALA A 405 37.56 80.31 50.98
N MET A 406 38.55 80.72 50.21
CA MET A 406 38.74 80.61 48.77
C MET A 406 40.09 79.92 48.46
N SER A 407 40.26 79.40 47.21
CA SER A 407 41.54 79.10 46.53
C SER A 407 42.29 77.83 47.01
N GLU A 408 43.01 76.98 46.24
CA GLU A 408 43.54 76.83 44.86
C GLU A 408 44.01 75.33 44.80
N VAL A 409 44.20 74.57 43.71
CA VAL A 409 44.63 74.75 42.31
C VAL A 409 43.87 73.75 41.42
#